data_AF-A0A1X7NPH8-F1
#
_entry.id   AF-A0A1X7NPH8-F1
#
_cell.length_a   1.000
_cell.length_b   1.000
_cell.length_c   1.000
_cell.angle_alpha   90.00
_cell.angle_beta   90.00
_cell.angle_gamma   90.00
#
_symmetry.space_group_name_H-M   'P 1'
#
loop_
_entity.id
_entity.type
_entity.pdbx_description
1 polymer ?
#
loop_
_entity_poly.entity_id
_entity_poly.type
_entity_poly.pdbx_seq_one_letter_code
_entity_poly.pdbx_strand_id
1 'polypeptide(L)'
;MKTWTLAALLVLTPLIQAQAVEIVVTDGDSLDLDGRHVEIWGILAPQKSETCRTAAGIAWPCGERAFRQLSEAAADSSFACEEKEPGFVLCRAGGLDVGRLLVKEGLARARRDYVDVEARAREAKIGIWE
;
A
#
# COMPACT_ATOMS: atom_id res chain seq x y z
N MET A 1 34.16 28.96 53.61
CA MET A 1 33.83 29.51 52.28
C MET A 1 34.45 28.56 51.27
N LYS A 2 33.79 27.82 50.38
CA LYS A 2 32.55 28.08 49.62
C LYS A 2 32.11 26.71 49.07
N THR A 3 30.92 26.24 49.41
CA THR A 3 30.37 24.96 48.94
C THR A 3 29.79 25.14 47.54
N TRP A 4 30.18 24.29 46.59
CA TRP A 4 29.68 24.29 45.23
C TRP A 4 28.45 23.38 45.16
N THR A 5 27.26 23.95 45.08
CA THR A 5 26.02 23.22 44.81
C THR A 5 25.91 22.96 43.30
N LEU A 6 26.08 21.70 42.89
CA LEU A 6 25.74 21.24 41.54
C LEU A 6 24.21 21.20 41.41
N ALA A 7 23.64 22.15 40.68
CA ALA A 7 22.23 22.10 40.30
C ALA A 7 22.08 21.15 39.10
N ALA A 8 21.50 19.97 39.31
CA ALA A 8 21.13 19.05 38.24
C ALA A 8 19.93 19.62 37.47
N LEU A 9 20.16 20.15 36.27
CA LEU A 9 19.08 20.48 35.33
C LEU A 9 18.49 19.19 34.76
N LEU A 10 17.31 18.80 35.25
CA LEU A 10 16.46 17.79 34.64
C LEU A 10 15.91 18.35 33.32
N VAL A 11 16.51 17.95 32.20
CA VAL A 11 15.99 18.25 30.87
C VAL A 11 14.81 17.30 30.60
N LEU A 12 13.58 17.78 30.74
CA LEU A 12 12.39 17.05 30.30
C LEU A 12 12.36 17.00 28.78
N THR A 13 12.81 15.89 28.19
CA THR A 13 12.59 15.61 26.77
C THR A 13 11.12 15.22 26.55
N PRO A 14 10.37 15.89 25.66
CA PRO A 14 9.01 15.47 25.35
C PRO A 14 9.03 14.11 24.65
N LEU A 15 8.21 13.18 25.13
CA LEU A 15 7.90 11.95 24.40
C LEU A 15 7.08 12.33 23.17
N ILE A 16 7.69 12.25 21.99
CA ILE A 16 6.94 12.30 20.73
C ILE A 16 6.11 11.01 20.70
N GLN A 17 4.82 11.12 20.99
CA GLN A 17 3.89 10.02 20.78
C GLN A 17 3.61 9.94 19.28
N ALA A 18 4.10 8.88 18.62
CA ALA A 18 3.61 8.52 17.31
C ALA A 18 2.12 8.17 17.44
N GLN A 19 1.26 8.94 16.77
CA GLN A 19 -0.14 8.57 16.64
C GLN A 19 -0.22 7.40 15.67
N ALA A 20 -0.96 6.36 16.04
CA ALA A 20 -1.23 5.26 15.12
C ALA A 20 -2.16 5.78 14.03
N VAL A 21 -1.73 5.69 12.78
CA VAL A 21 -2.58 5.97 11.61
C VAL A 21 -3.58 4.83 11.50
N GLU A 22 -4.87 5.15 11.39
CA GLU A 22 -5.90 4.17 11.08
C GLU A 22 -5.88 3.87 9.58
N ILE A 23 -5.77 2.59 9.23
CA ILE A 23 -5.68 2.12 7.84
C ILE A 23 -6.77 1.09 7.62
N VAL A 24 -7.67 1.37 6.67
CA VAL A 24 -8.72 0.46 6.26
C VAL A 24 -8.60 0.24 4.76
N VAL A 25 -8.41 -1.01 4.33
CA VAL A 25 -8.48 -1.36 2.91
C VAL A 25 -9.94 -1.40 2.47
N THR A 26 -10.29 -0.63 1.44
CA THR A 26 -11.67 -0.52 0.94
C THR A 26 -11.86 -1.20 -0.41
N ASP A 27 -10.83 -1.24 -1.26
CA ASP A 27 -10.83 -1.97 -2.54
C ASP A 27 -9.41 -2.49 -2.90
N GLY A 28 -9.21 -3.06 -4.10
CA GLY A 28 -7.94 -3.63 -4.58
C GLY A 28 -6.80 -2.61 -4.77
N ASP A 29 -7.13 -1.33 -4.83
CA ASP A 29 -6.20 -0.20 -4.91
C ASP A 29 -6.64 0.99 -4.05
N SER A 30 -7.67 0.87 -3.21
CA SER A 30 -8.21 1.98 -2.41
C SER A 30 -8.07 1.72 -0.90
N LEU A 31 -7.74 2.78 -0.17
CA LEU A 31 -7.57 2.79 1.29
C LEU A 31 -8.31 3.99 1.91
N ASP A 32 -8.77 3.84 3.14
CA ASP A 32 -9.02 4.98 4.02
C ASP A 32 -7.85 5.11 5.01
N LEU A 33 -7.18 6.27 4.99
CA LEU A 33 -6.07 6.65 5.88
C LEU A 33 -6.51 7.81 6.76
N ASP A 34 -6.67 7.58 8.06
CA ASP A 34 -7.17 8.56 9.04
C ASP A 34 -8.46 9.26 8.57
N GLY A 35 -9.40 8.46 8.05
CA GLY A 35 -10.69 8.95 7.55
C GLY A 35 -10.64 9.66 6.20
N ARG A 36 -9.49 9.69 5.52
CA ARG A 36 -9.36 10.16 4.14
C ARG A 36 -9.28 9.01 3.16
N HIS A 37 -10.18 9.01 2.19
CA HIS A 37 -10.12 8.11 1.06
C HIS A 37 -8.94 8.45 0.14
N VAL A 38 -8.11 7.46 -0.16
CA VAL A 38 -6.94 7.59 -1.04
C VAL A 38 -6.79 6.34 -1.92
N GLU A 39 -6.10 6.51 -3.04
CA GLU A 39 -5.81 5.44 -3.99
C GLU A 39 -4.31 5.12 -3.98
N ILE A 40 -3.97 3.85 -4.22
CA ILE A 40 -2.59 3.41 -4.41
C ILE A 40 -2.03 4.05 -5.68
N TRP A 41 -0.86 4.67 -5.53
CA TRP A 41 -0.16 5.33 -6.61
C TRP A 41 0.14 4.37 -7.75
N GLY A 42 -0.06 4.85 -8.98
CA GLY A 42 0.48 4.20 -10.16
C GLY A 42 -0.31 3.00 -10.68
N ILE A 43 -1.45 2.66 -10.08
CA ILE A 43 -2.21 1.45 -10.45
C ILE A 43 -3.70 1.70 -10.69
N LEU A 44 -4.35 0.68 -11.25
CA LEU A 44 -5.80 0.45 -11.26
C LEU A 44 -6.06 -1.03 -11.00
N ALA A 45 -6.74 -1.37 -9.91
CA ALA A 45 -7.15 -2.74 -9.60
C ALA A 45 -8.59 -3.02 -10.10
N PRO A 46 -8.95 -4.29 -10.39
CA PRO A 46 -10.35 -4.67 -10.50
C PRO A 46 -11.08 -4.41 -9.18
N GLN A 47 -12.32 -3.93 -9.25
CA GLN A 47 -13.12 -3.73 -8.04
C GLN A 47 -13.30 -5.04 -7.29
N LYS A 48 -13.38 -5.03 -5.97
CA LYS A 48 -13.44 -6.24 -5.12
C LYS A 48 -14.47 -7.28 -5.59
N SER A 49 -15.64 -6.83 -6.06
CA SER A 49 -16.72 -7.69 -6.55
C SER A 49 -16.54 -8.18 -8.00
N GLU A 50 -15.53 -7.67 -8.71
CA GLU A 50 -15.27 -7.99 -10.10
C GLU A 50 -14.67 -9.39 -10.28
N THR A 51 -15.14 -10.06 -11.32
CA THR A 51 -14.65 -11.37 -11.77
C THR A 51 -14.00 -11.22 -13.13
N CYS A 52 -12.77 -11.70 -13.27
CA CYS A 52 -12.03 -11.68 -14.51
C CYS A 52 -12.20 -13.03 -15.23
N ARG A 53 -11.81 -13.07 -16.51
CA ARG A 53 -11.75 -14.31 -17.29
C ARG A 53 -10.37 -14.48 -17.88
N THR A 54 -9.84 -15.70 -17.82
CA THR A 54 -8.61 -16.06 -18.52
C THR A 54 -8.85 -16.11 -20.04
N ALA A 55 -7.79 -16.22 -20.83
CA ALA A 55 -7.88 -16.43 -22.29
C ALA A 55 -8.67 -17.69 -22.67
N ALA A 56 -8.71 -18.69 -21.78
CA ALA A 56 -9.54 -19.89 -21.92
C ALA A 56 -11.01 -19.69 -21.51
N GLY A 57 -11.40 -18.48 -21.08
CA GLY A 57 -12.74 -18.12 -20.65
C GLY A 57 -13.08 -18.49 -19.21
N ILE A 58 -12.10 -19.00 -18.44
CA ILE A 58 -12.30 -19.44 -17.06
C ILE A 58 -12.45 -18.22 -16.16
N ALA A 59 -13.59 -18.13 -15.46
CA ALA A 59 -13.88 -17.06 -14.52
C ALA A 59 -13.12 -17.24 -13.20
N TRP A 60 -12.59 -16.15 -12.64
CA TRP A 60 -11.91 -16.16 -11.34
C TRP A 60 -12.06 -14.82 -10.61
N PRO A 61 -12.03 -14.80 -9.26
CA PRO A 61 -12.36 -13.62 -8.45
C PRO A 61 -11.17 -12.67 -8.33
N CYS A 62 -10.83 -11.97 -9.41
CA CYS A 62 -9.66 -11.11 -9.47
C CYS A 62 -9.71 -9.92 -8.51
N GLY A 63 -10.88 -9.28 -8.38
CA GLY A 63 -11.09 -8.19 -7.43
C GLY A 63 -10.79 -8.60 -5.99
N GLU A 64 -11.41 -9.70 -5.54
CA GLU A 64 -11.18 -10.24 -4.20
C GLU A 64 -9.72 -10.61 -3.96
N ARG A 65 -9.01 -11.15 -4.97
CA ARG A 65 -7.58 -11.45 -4.84
C ARG A 65 -6.73 -10.19 -4.71
N ALA A 66 -7.03 -9.12 -5.46
CA ALA A 66 -6.35 -7.84 -5.34
C ALA A 66 -6.60 -7.21 -3.96
N PHE A 67 -7.86 -7.13 -3.54
CA PHE A 67 -8.26 -6.64 -2.21
C PHE A 67 -7.53 -7.39 -1.08
N ARG A 68 -7.49 -8.72 -1.15
CA ARG A 68 -6.80 -9.55 -0.16
C ARG A 68 -5.30 -9.29 -0.15
N GLN A 69 -4.65 -9.18 -1.31
CA GLN A 69 -3.21 -8.93 -1.39
C GLN A 69 -2.84 -7.57 -0.77
N LEU A 70 -3.65 -6.54 -1.00
CA LEU A 70 -3.47 -5.23 -0.37
C LEU A 70 -3.73 -5.31 1.14
N SER A 71 -4.77 -6.03 1.57
CA SER A 71 -5.07 -6.26 2.98
C SER A 71 -3.95 -6.98 3.74
N GLU A 72 -3.34 -7.99 3.11
CA GLU A 72 -2.18 -8.70 3.67
C GLU A 72 -0.97 -7.77 3.79
N ALA A 73 -0.72 -6.92 2.80
CA ALA A 73 0.35 -5.93 2.88
C ALA A 73 0.08 -4.89 3.99
N ALA A 74 -1.17 -4.42 4.12
CA ALA A 74 -1.58 -3.45 5.13
C ALA A 74 -1.52 -4.00 6.57
N ALA A 75 -1.60 -5.33 6.74
CA ALA A 75 -1.45 -5.98 8.04
C ALA A 75 0.01 -6.09 8.50
N ASP A 76 0.99 -5.81 7.63
CA ASP A 76 2.40 -5.80 8.00
C ASP A 76 2.71 -4.62 8.94
N SER A 77 3.45 -4.87 10.02
CA SER A 77 3.79 -3.85 11.03
C SER A 77 4.61 -2.67 10.49
N SER A 78 5.24 -2.83 9.33
CA SER A 78 6.03 -1.81 8.65
C SER A 78 5.27 -1.14 7.50
N PHE A 79 3.97 -1.44 7.35
CA PHE A 79 3.15 -0.79 6.33
C PHE A 79 3.09 0.71 6.58
N ALA A 80 3.52 1.48 5.59
CA ALA A 80 3.55 2.93 5.64
C ALA A 80 3.26 3.52 4.26
N CYS A 81 2.51 4.61 4.24
CA CYS A 81 2.12 5.30 3.02
C CYS A 81 2.63 6.75 3.04
N GLU A 82 3.10 7.23 1.89
CA GLU A 82 3.46 8.63 1.67
C GLU A 82 2.60 9.22 0.55
N GLU A 83 2.08 10.44 0.75
CA GLU A 83 1.30 11.12 -0.28
C GLU A 83 2.20 11.48 -1.45
N LYS A 84 1.87 10.98 -2.64
CA LYS A 84 2.63 11.27 -3.86
C LYS A 84 1.99 12.38 -4.68
N GLU A 85 0.66 12.39 -4.73
CA GLU A 85 -0.18 13.44 -5.27
C GLU A 85 -1.45 13.54 -4.41
N PRO A 86 -2.20 14.66 -4.44
CA PRO A 86 -3.46 14.77 -3.71
C PRO A 86 -4.40 13.58 -3.98
N GLY A 87 -4.67 12.78 -2.94
CA GLY A 87 -5.51 11.59 -3.01
C GLY A 87 -4.84 10.32 -3.54
N PHE A 88 -3.55 10.35 -3.86
CA PHE A 88 -2.78 9.19 -4.30
C PHE A 88 -1.54 8.96 -3.43
N VAL A 89 -1.38 7.75 -2.91
CA VAL A 89 -0.35 7.40 -1.95
C VAL A 89 0.56 6.28 -2.44
N LEU A 90 1.86 6.39 -2.16
CA LEU A 90 2.81 5.31 -2.36
C LEU A 90 2.96 4.55 -1.03
N CYS A 91 2.45 3.33 -0.98
CA CYS A 91 2.53 2.48 0.21
C CYS A 91 3.63 1.42 0.08
N ARG A 92 4.32 1.16 1.18
CA ARG A 92 5.35 0.11 1.29
C ARG A 92 5.08 -0.80 2.48
N ALA A 93 5.35 -2.09 2.32
CA ALA A 93 5.37 -3.10 3.38
C ALA A 93 6.69 -3.87 3.32
N GLY A 94 7.41 -4.00 4.43
CA GLY A 94 8.73 -4.64 4.46
C GLY A 94 9.76 -3.96 3.56
N GLY A 95 9.57 -2.65 3.27
CA GLY A 95 10.36 -1.90 2.29
C GLY A 95 9.99 -2.15 0.82
N LEU A 96 9.02 -3.02 0.54
CA LEU A 96 8.55 -3.31 -0.82
C LEU A 96 7.42 -2.38 -1.23
N ASP A 97 7.49 -1.88 -2.47
CA ASP A 97 6.43 -1.10 -3.11
C ASP A 97 5.20 -1.98 -3.40
N VAL A 98 4.08 -1.66 -2.73
CA VAL A 98 2.85 -2.45 -2.79
C VAL A 98 2.16 -2.30 -4.14
N GLY A 99 2.12 -1.09 -4.70
CA GLY A 99 1.53 -0.87 -6.03
C GLY A 99 2.29 -1.63 -7.11
N ARG A 100 3.62 -1.59 -7.05
CA ARG A 100 4.49 -2.38 -7.94
C ARG A 100 4.27 -3.88 -7.77
N LEU A 101 4.09 -4.37 -6.54
CA LEU A 101 3.82 -5.77 -6.26
C LEU A 101 2.50 -6.21 -6.88
N LEU A 102 1.42 -5.44 -6.71
CA LEU A 102 0.11 -5.75 -7.28
C LEU A 102 0.16 -5.86 -8.81
N VAL A 103 0.87 -4.95 -9.48
CA VAL A 103 1.08 -5.03 -10.94
C VAL A 103 1.91 -6.27 -11.33
N LYS A 104 2.97 -6.56 -10.58
CA LYS A 104 3.84 -7.72 -10.82
C LYS A 104 3.07 -9.04 -10.73
N GLU A 105 2.19 -9.17 -9.76
CA GLU A 105 1.36 -10.36 -9.56
C GLU A 105 0.10 -10.38 -10.45
N GLY A 106 -0.01 -9.44 -11.41
CA GLY A 106 -1.13 -9.37 -12.34
C GLY A 106 -2.47 -9.07 -11.66
N LEU A 107 -2.46 -8.41 -10.51
CA LEU A 107 -3.65 -8.05 -9.75
C LEU A 107 -4.11 -6.61 -10.00
N ALA A 108 -3.29 -5.81 -10.68
CA ALA A 108 -3.61 -4.45 -11.09
C ALA A 108 -2.96 -4.10 -12.43
N ARG A 109 -3.54 -3.12 -13.13
CA ARG A 109 -2.95 -2.49 -14.31
C ARG A 109 -2.06 -1.34 -13.89
N ALA A 110 -1.02 -1.06 -14.67
CA ALA A 110 -0.25 0.17 -14.50
C ALA A 110 -1.06 1.38 -14.97
N ARG A 111 -0.98 2.48 -14.21
CA ARG A 111 -1.50 3.79 -14.59
C ARG A 111 -0.45 4.82 -14.20
N ARG A 112 0.31 5.31 -15.19
CA ARG A 112 1.49 6.20 -15.07
C ARG A 112 2.79 5.43 -14.84
N ASP A 113 2.94 4.78 -13.69
CA ASP A 113 4.14 4.04 -13.30
C ASP A 113 3.98 2.53 -13.50
N TYR A 114 5.08 1.77 -13.37
CA TYR A 114 5.11 0.29 -13.44
C TYR A 114 4.75 -0.33 -14.80
N VAL A 115 4.76 0.44 -15.89
CA VAL A 115 4.44 -0.06 -17.24
C VAL A 115 5.36 -1.21 -17.67
N ASP A 116 6.64 -1.16 -17.30
CA ASP A 116 7.61 -2.24 -17.55
C ASP A 116 7.29 -3.51 -16.73
N VAL A 117 6.75 -3.34 -15.52
CA VAL A 117 6.32 -4.45 -14.66
C VAL A 117 5.06 -5.09 -15.22
N GLU A 118 4.08 -4.29 -15.66
CA GLU A 118 2.87 -4.79 -16.32
C GLU A 118 3.23 -5.54 -17.61
N ALA A 119 4.14 -5.01 -18.42
CA ALA A 119 4.59 -5.67 -19.65
C ALA A 119 5.14 -7.07 -19.37
N ARG A 120 5.94 -7.24 -18.31
CA ARG A 120 6.45 -8.56 -17.88
C ARG A 120 5.34 -9.48 -17.39
N ALA A 121 4.39 -8.97 -16.61
CA ALA A 121 3.24 -9.75 -16.15
C ALA A 121 2.35 -10.23 -17.31
N ARG A 122 2.18 -9.39 -18.34
CA ARG A 122 1.47 -9.73 -19.58
C ARG A 122 2.19 -10.80 -20.38
N GLU A 123 3.49 -10.65 -20.58
CA GLU A 123 4.31 -11.64 -21.30
C GLU A 123 4.27 -13.00 -20.60
N ALA A 124 4.33 -12.99 -19.27
CA ALA A 124 4.24 -14.18 -18.44
C ALA A 124 2.82 -14.73 -18.25
N LYS A 125 1.78 -14.04 -18.76
CA LYS A 125 0.36 -14.40 -18.60
C LYS A 125 -0.01 -14.62 -17.13
N ILE A 126 0.21 -13.62 -16.29
CA ILE A 126 -0.05 -13.68 -14.85
C ILE A 126 -1.34 -12.92 -14.53
N GLY A 127 -2.19 -13.49 -13.67
CA GLY A 127 -3.35 -12.80 -13.10
C GLY A 127 -4.34 -12.36 -14.17
N ILE A 128 -4.67 -11.06 -14.25
CA ILE A 128 -5.62 -10.51 -15.22
C ILE A 128 -5.18 -10.63 -16.68
N TRP A 129 -3.98 -11.16 -16.93
CA TRP A 129 -3.41 -11.44 -18.26
C TRP A 129 -3.40 -12.92 -18.64
N GLU A 130 -3.85 -13.82 -17.76
CA GLU A 130 -4.01 -15.26 -18.04
C GLU A 130 -4.98 -15.55 -19.18
#